data_AF-A0A1G4BLE1-F1
#
_entry.id   AF-A0A1G4BLE1-F1
#
_cell.length_a   1.000
_cell.length_b   1.000
_cell.length_c   1.000
_cell.angle_alpha   90.00
_cell.angle_beta   90.00
_cell.angle_gamma   90.00
#
_symmetry.space_group_name_H-M   'P 1'
#
loop_
_entity.id
_entity.type
_entity.pdbx_description
1 polymer ?
#
loop_
_entity_poly.entity_id
_entity_poly.type
_entity_poly.pdbx_seq_one_letter_code
_entity_poly.pdbx_strand_id
1 'polypeptide(L)'
;MSDLVSTTDEVKQRDARTSIRQLERAISVNDDTTGFYYAKDGIIDLRTVASDLTEHHRRILHRPPKLYSKVIDALEAATDCFWSKIDPGDKTKALNRLHATLKDRFHCHRVRLVGLEKYVSISVERLNIQRSMVSFITAEIAQKDAKLNLKIAGDQRKIAHASKSDSQAMKALSLLGAAFLPGTFIASIFSMSFFDFQAQVHVSSKIWIYFAFMVPLTTAVLLGWIFWDHKRRRLQHQRRSASNSIGSDAEKAILYELAKRK
;
A
#
# COMPACT_ATOMS: atom_id res chain seq x y z
N MET A 1 -8.64 51.06 -2.03
CA MET A 1 -8.92 49.74 -2.65
C MET A 1 -7.66 48.89 -2.83
N SER A 2 -6.51 49.47 -3.22
CA SER A 2 -5.20 48.77 -3.30
C SER A 2 -4.70 48.21 -1.95
N ASP A 3 -4.90 48.93 -0.85
CA ASP A 3 -4.39 48.52 0.48
C ASP A 3 -5.15 47.32 1.07
N LEU A 4 -6.44 47.17 0.74
CA LEU A 4 -7.27 46.02 1.15
C LEU A 4 -6.95 44.73 0.37
N VAL A 5 -6.52 44.88 -0.89
CA VAL A 5 -6.10 43.74 -1.72
C VAL A 5 -4.70 43.26 -1.30
N SER A 6 -3.81 44.22 -0.99
CA SER A 6 -2.46 43.98 -0.46
C SER A 6 -2.45 43.13 0.81
N THR A 7 -3.29 43.46 1.80
CA THR A 7 -3.34 42.75 3.09
C THR A 7 -3.88 41.33 2.94
N THR A 8 -4.88 41.14 2.08
CA THR A 8 -5.48 39.82 1.85
C THR A 8 -4.49 38.84 1.22
N ASP A 9 -3.69 39.30 0.26
CA ASP A 9 -2.68 38.45 -0.39
C ASP A 9 -1.49 38.17 0.52
N GLU A 10 -1.07 39.12 1.35
CA GLU A 10 -0.03 38.90 2.36
C GLU A 10 -0.45 37.89 3.44
N VAL A 11 -1.72 37.93 3.87
CA VAL A 11 -2.29 36.93 4.79
C VAL A 11 -2.26 35.55 4.15
N LYS A 12 -2.72 35.40 2.90
CA LYS A 12 -2.68 34.12 2.19
C LYS A 12 -1.26 33.58 2.02
N GLN A 13 -0.28 34.45 1.77
CA GLN A 13 1.13 34.05 1.69
C GLN A 13 1.69 33.62 3.04
N ARG A 14 1.31 34.32 4.12
CA ARG A 14 1.69 33.93 5.48
C ARG A 14 1.13 32.56 5.82
N ASP A 15 -0.15 32.33 5.57
CA ASP A 15 -0.83 31.06 5.81
C ASP A 15 -0.15 29.92 5.04
N ALA A 16 0.11 30.13 3.74
CA ALA A 16 0.84 29.17 2.92
C ALA A 16 2.24 28.84 3.47
N ARG A 17 2.99 29.83 3.98
CA ARG A 17 4.29 29.57 4.63
C ARG A 17 4.16 28.73 5.89
N THR A 18 3.16 28.99 6.73
CA THR A 18 2.91 28.19 7.94
C THR A 18 2.59 26.75 7.61
N SER A 19 1.72 26.51 6.64
CA SER A 19 1.37 25.15 6.23
C SER A 19 2.53 24.41 5.57
N ILE A 20 3.34 25.07 4.72
CA ILE A 20 4.56 24.46 4.15
C ILE A 20 5.55 24.05 5.25
N ARG A 21 5.70 24.87 6.30
CA ARG A 21 6.55 24.54 7.46
C ARG A 21 5.98 23.39 8.29
N GLN A 22 4.66 23.32 8.45
CA GLN A 22 4.02 22.19 9.12
C GLN A 22 4.25 20.89 8.34
N LEU A 23 4.15 20.95 7.02
CA LEU A 23 4.42 19.81 6.14
C LEU A 23 5.91 19.42 6.14
N GLU A 24 6.82 20.39 6.17
CA GLU A 24 8.27 20.16 6.32
C GLU A 24 8.59 19.46 7.65
N ARG A 25 7.95 19.88 8.75
CA ARG A 25 8.08 19.23 10.06
C ARG A 25 7.49 17.82 10.07
N ALA A 26 6.34 17.62 9.44
CA ALA A 26 5.69 16.30 9.35
C ALA A 26 6.50 15.29 8.52
N ILE A 27 7.23 15.75 7.50
CA ILE A 27 8.11 14.91 6.67
C ILE A 27 9.47 14.69 7.35
N SER A 28 9.93 15.65 8.17
CA SER A 28 11.13 15.51 8.97
C SER A 28 10.96 14.39 10.00
N VAL A 29 11.61 13.27 9.74
CA VAL A 29 11.60 12.00 10.51
C VAL A 29 12.07 12.14 11.98
N ASN A 30 12.40 13.34 12.48
CA ASN A 30 13.13 13.53 13.73
C ASN A 30 12.46 14.45 14.78
N ASP A 31 11.15 14.70 14.71
CA ASP A 31 10.44 15.53 15.71
C ASP A 31 9.20 14.80 16.26
N ASP A 32 9.35 14.24 17.47
CA ASP A 32 8.34 13.47 18.21
C ASP A 32 7.04 14.25 18.51
N THR A 33 7.01 15.56 18.25
CA THR A 33 5.95 16.46 18.72
C THR A 33 4.88 16.81 17.68
N THR A 34 5.14 16.62 16.37
CA THR A 34 4.22 17.06 15.28
C THR A 34 3.45 15.94 14.58
N GLY A 35 3.56 14.70 15.08
CA GLY A 35 2.78 13.56 14.58
C GLY A 35 1.26 13.77 14.60
N PHE A 36 0.70 14.69 15.39
CA PHE A 36 -0.75 14.78 15.61
C PHE A 36 -1.60 15.33 14.44
N TYR A 37 -1.02 16.02 13.45
CA TYR A 37 -1.81 16.59 12.34
C TYR A 37 -1.86 15.70 11.10
N TYR A 38 -0.82 14.89 10.88
CA TYR A 38 -0.75 13.98 9.73
C TYR A 38 -0.65 12.51 10.15
N ALA A 39 -0.41 12.20 11.42
CA ALA A 39 -0.49 10.84 11.93
C ALA A 39 -1.85 10.62 12.61
N LYS A 40 -2.64 9.73 12.03
CA LYS A 40 -3.78 9.12 12.72
C LYS A 40 -3.28 7.79 13.26
N ASP A 41 -3.33 7.59 14.57
CA ASP A 41 -2.87 6.37 15.25
C ASP A 41 -1.38 6.02 15.00
N GLY A 42 -0.51 7.04 14.88
CA GLY A 42 0.93 6.85 14.66
C GLY A 42 1.32 6.51 13.21
N ILE A 43 0.36 6.48 12.28
CA ILE A 43 0.61 6.26 10.85
C ILE A 43 0.43 7.58 10.12
N ILE A 44 1.49 8.08 9.49
CA ILE A 44 1.45 9.30 8.67
C ILE A 44 0.55 9.04 7.45
N ASP A 45 -0.56 9.76 7.33
CA ASP A 45 -1.44 9.74 6.17
C ASP A 45 -0.84 10.60 5.05
N LEU A 46 0.01 9.97 4.25
CA LEU A 46 0.63 10.58 3.07
C LEU A 46 -0.40 11.11 2.05
N ARG A 47 -1.65 10.64 2.06
CA ARG A 47 -2.69 11.15 1.15
C ARG A 47 -3.16 12.54 1.56
N THR A 48 -3.35 12.77 2.85
CA THR A 48 -3.70 14.09 3.37
C THR A 48 -2.56 15.08 3.12
N VAL A 49 -1.31 14.68 3.34
CA VAL A 49 -0.11 15.46 2.99
C VAL A 49 -0.09 15.82 1.50
N ALA A 50 -0.32 14.85 0.60
CA ALA A 50 -0.29 15.07 -0.84
C ALA A 50 -1.44 15.99 -1.33
N SER A 51 -2.62 15.88 -0.71
CA SER A 51 -3.77 16.75 -0.99
C SER A 51 -3.48 18.19 -0.59
N ASP A 52 -2.99 18.42 0.64
CA ASP A 52 -2.62 19.74 1.12
C ASP A 52 -1.54 20.37 0.26
N LEU A 53 -0.51 19.60 -0.11
CA LEU A 53 0.57 20.04 -0.99
C LEU A 53 0.05 20.53 -2.34
N THR A 54 -0.96 19.84 -2.89
CA THR A 54 -1.58 20.17 -4.17
C THR A 54 -2.45 21.44 -4.07
N GLU A 55 -3.21 21.57 -2.98
CA GLU A 55 -4.01 22.78 -2.73
C GLU A 55 -3.11 24.01 -2.51
N HIS A 56 -1.97 23.86 -1.82
CA HIS A 56 -0.98 24.93 -1.68
C HIS A 56 -0.34 25.32 -3.00
N HIS A 57 0.04 24.34 -3.82
CA HIS A 57 0.56 24.59 -5.16
C HIS A 57 -0.43 25.40 -6.00
N ARG A 58 -1.73 25.07 -5.92
CA ARG A 58 -2.81 25.80 -6.60
C ARG A 58 -2.97 27.24 -6.10
N ARG A 59 -2.92 27.46 -4.78
CA ARG A 59 -3.08 28.79 -4.16
C ARG A 59 -1.92 29.74 -4.51
N ILE A 60 -0.70 29.23 -4.53
CA ILE A 60 0.51 30.03 -4.82
C ILE A 60 0.55 30.51 -6.28
N LEU A 61 -0.07 29.76 -7.19
CA LEU A 61 -0.09 30.07 -8.64
C LEU A 61 -1.30 30.90 -9.10
N HIS A 62 -2.19 31.35 -8.19
CA HIS A 62 -3.48 31.94 -8.58
C HIS A 62 -3.38 33.27 -9.35
N ARG A 63 -2.22 33.97 -9.35
CA ARG A 63 -1.96 35.15 -10.18
C ARG A 63 -0.49 35.21 -10.61
N PRO A 64 -0.15 35.20 -11.91
CA PRO A 64 1.24 35.31 -12.34
C PRO A 64 1.75 36.76 -12.19
N PRO A 65 2.75 37.02 -11.31
CA PRO A 65 3.29 38.37 -11.10
C PRO A 65 3.94 38.98 -12.35
N LYS A 66 4.40 38.12 -13.27
CA LYS A 66 5.02 38.50 -14.55
C LYS A 66 4.12 39.32 -15.47
N LEU A 67 2.80 39.17 -15.38
CA LEU A 67 1.89 39.97 -16.20
C LEU A 67 1.86 41.42 -15.69
N TYR A 68 1.82 41.58 -14.36
CA TYR A 68 1.74 42.88 -13.71
C TYR A 68 3.06 43.66 -13.83
N SER A 69 4.22 42.98 -13.86
CA SER A 69 5.50 43.68 -14.08
C SER A 69 5.53 44.37 -15.44
N LYS A 70 5.09 43.68 -16.50
CA LYS A 70 4.97 44.26 -17.85
C LYS A 70 4.01 45.44 -17.92
N VAL A 71 2.91 45.40 -17.17
CA VAL A 71 1.96 46.52 -17.09
C VAL A 71 2.61 47.74 -16.44
N ILE A 72 3.39 47.55 -15.37
CA ILE A 72 4.13 48.64 -14.73
C ILE A 72 5.22 49.19 -15.66
N ASP A 73 5.95 48.32 -16.37
CA ASP A 73 6.94 48.75 -17.38
C ASP A 73 6.30 49.64 -18.45
N ALA A 74 5.11 49.27 -18.94
CA ALA A 74 4.37 50.05 -19.93
C ALA A 74 3.85 51.38 -19.37
N LEU A 75 3.39 51.41 -18.12
CA LEU A 75 2.94 52.63 -17.44
C LEU A 75 4.09 53.60 -17.17
N GLU A 76 5.24 53.09 -16.77
CA GLU A 76 6.47 53.87 -16.57
C GLU A 76 6.91 54.51 -17.89
N ALA A 77 6.98 53.71 -18.97
CA ALA A 77 7.31 54.20 -20.31
C ALA A 77 6.30 55.23 -20.84
N ALA A 78 5.00 55.03 -20.62
CA ALA A 78 3.98 55.99 -21.01
C ALA A 78 4.10 57.32 -20.24
N THR A 79 4.44 57.25 -18.96
CA THR A 79 4.64 58.43 -18.10
C THR A 79 5.88 59.22 -18.50
N ASP A 80 6.94 58.54 -18.93
CA ASP A 80 8.14 59.17 -19.49
C ASP A 80 7.89 59.79 -20.86
N CYS A 81 7.13 59.11 -21.73
CA CYS A 81 6.74 59.64 -23.03
C CYS A 81 5.85 60.88 -22.91
N PHE A 82 4.94 60.90 -21.94
CA PHE A 82 4.14 62.08 -21.63
C PHE A 82 5.02 63.24 -21.16
N TRP A 83 5.98 62.97 -20.27
CA TRP A 83 6.87 64.00 -19.72
C TRP A 83 7.80 64.64 -20.76
N SER A 84 8.21 63.88 -21.77
CA SER A 84 9.08 64.36 -22.86
C SER A 84 8.35 65.20 -23.90
N LYS A 85 7.03 65.04 -24.04
CA LYS A 85 6.20 65.77 -25.02
C LYS A 85 5.63 67.10 -24.52
N ILE A 86 5.74 67.40 -23.22
CA ILE A 86 5.25 68.66 -22.63
C ILE A 86 6.32 69.74 -22.74
N ASP A 87 5.92 70.92 -23.22
CA ASP A 87 6.80 72.08 -23.32
C ASP A 87 7.32 72.54 -21.95
N PRO A 88 8.56 73.06 -21.85
CA PRO A 88 9.16 73.43 -20.57
C PRO A 88 8.36 74.49 -19.78
N GLY A 89 7.62 75.36 -20.47
CA GLY A 89 6.79 76.41 -19.87
C GLY A 89 5.52 75.90 -19.18
N ASP A 90 5.00 74.75 -19.61
CA ASP A 90 3.75 74.16 -19.10
C ASP A 90 3.98 73.20 -17.93
N LYS A 91 5.25 72.97 -17.56
CA LYS A 91 5.65 72.11 -16.43
C LYS A 91 5.45 72.83 -15.10
N THR A 92 4.19 72.97 -14.70
CA THR A 92 3.83 73.54 -13.39
C THR A 92 4.44 72.74 -12.23
N LYS A 93 4.59 73.39 -11.06
CA LYS A 93 5.11 72.76 -9.84
C LYS A 93 4.26 71.58 -9.37
N ALA A 94 2.94 71.63 -9.60
CA ALA A 94 2.02 70.54 -9.30
C ALA A 94 2.26 69.33 -10.22
N LEU A 95 2.46 69.57 -11.53
CA LEU A 95 2.72 68.52 -12.51
C LEU A 95 4.08 67.82 -12.26
N ASN A 96 5.11 68.58 -11.89
CA ASN A 96 6.40 68.03 -11.45
C ASN A 96 6.25 67.10 -10.24
N ARG A 97 5.51 67.52 -9.21
CA ARG A 97 5.25 66.69 -8.02
C ARG A 97 4.49 65.42 -8.37
N LEU A 98 3.49 65.52 -9.24
CA LEU A 98 2.69 64.37 -9.68
C LEU A 98 3.54 63.36 -10.46
N HIS A 99 4.37 63.82 -11.41
CA HIS A 99 5.27 62.93 -12.16
C HIS A 99 6.27 62.21 -11.24
N ALA A 100 6.91 62.93 -10.31
CA ALA A 100 7.81 62.33 -9.33
C ALA A 100 7.09 61.29 -8.43
N THR A 101 5.89 61.64 -7.94
CA THR A 101 5.10 60.72 -7.10
C THR A 101 4.67 59.46 -7.87
N LEU A 102 4.31 59.59 -9.15
CA LEU A 102 3.96 58.44 -9.99
C LEU A 102 5.17 57.53 -10.20
N LYS A 103 6.34 58.09 -10.51
CA LYS A 103 7.58 57.31 -10.65
C LYS A 103 7.93 56.56 -9.38
N ASP A 104 7.90 57.22 -8.22
CA ASP A 104 8.19 56.58 -6.94
C ASP A 104 7.22 55.42 -6.65
N ARG A 105 5.93 55.60 -6.97
CA ARG A 105 4.92 54.56 -6.81
C ARG A 105 5.13 53.39 -7.76
N PHE A 106 5.43 53.65 -9.04
CA PHE A 106 5.73 52.58 -10.00
C PHE A 106 6.98 51.80 -9.60
N HIS A 107 8.03 52.50 -9.18
CA HIS A 107 9.25 51.90 -8.67
C HIS A 107 8.97 51.00 -7.44
N CYS A 108 8.23 51.51 -6.46
CA CYS A 108 7.84 50.75 -5.27
C CYS A 108 7.04 49.48 -5.64
N HIS A 109 6.06 49.61 -6.54
CA HIS A 109 5.28 48.45 -7.00
C HIS A 109 6.12 47.45 -7.79
N ARG A 110 7.08 47.91 -8.61
CA ARG A 110 8.02 47.06 -9.34
C ARG A 110 8.86 46.22 -8.39
N VAL A 111 9.50 46.86 -7.40
CA VAL A 111 10.32 46.16 -6.38
C VAL A 111 9.48 45.12 -5.64
N ARG A 112 8.24 45.47 -5.28
CA ARG A 112 7.31 44.54 -4.63
C ARG A 112 6.97 43.33 -5.50
N LEU A 113 6.71 43.52 -6.80
CA LEU A 113 6.42 42.43 -7.72
C LEU A 113 7.61 41.49 -7.92
N VAL A 114 8.84 42.03 -8.01
CA VAL A 114 10.07 41.23 -8.09
C VAL A 114 10.24 40.36 -6.85
N GLY A 115 10.00 40.92 -5.66
CA GLY A 115 10.01 40.16 -4.41
C GLY A 115 8.97 39.04 -4.38
N LEU A 116 7.77 39.31 -4.88
CA LEU A 116 6.67 38.34 -4.94
C LEU A 116 6.95 37.22 -5.95
N GLU A 117 7.53 37.53 -7.11
CA GLU A 117 7.97 36.53 -8.08
C GLU A 117 9.04 35.62 -7.49
N LYS A 118 10.05 36.19 -6.82
CA LYS A 118 11.07 35.40 -6.15
C LYS A 118 10.48 34.50 -5.07
N TYR A 119 9.54 35.02 -4.27
CA TYR A 119 8.82 34.24 -3.28
C TYR A 119 8.08 33.04 -3.91
N VAL A 120 7.27 33.29 -4.95
CA VAL A 120 6.54 32.22 -5.66
C VAL A 120 7.51 31.16 -6.19
N SER A 121 8.63 31.56 -6.81
CA SER A 121 9.62 30.61 -7.32
C SER A 121 10.24 29.73 -6.23
N ILE A 122 10.62 30.32 -5.09
CA ILE A 122 11.23 29.58 -3.97
C ILE A 122 10.19 28.65 -3.35
N SER A 123 8.96 29.12 -3.18
CA SER A 123 7.90 28.30 -2.62
C SER A 123 7.56 27.12 -3.51
N VAL A 124 7.45 27.31 -4.83
CA VAL A 124 7.25 26.20 -5.78
C VAL A 124 8.39 25.19 -5.72
N GLU A 125 9.64 25.64 -5.64
CA GLU A 125 10.80 24.74 -5.52
C GLU A 125 10.74 23.90 -4.24
N ARG A 126 10.44 24.53 -3.10
CA ARG A 126 10.23 23.82 -1.83
C ARG A 126 9.11 22.79 -1.92
N LEU A 127 7.99 23.13 -2.55
CA LEU A 127 6.89 22.19 -2.75
C LEU A 127 7.29 21.01 -3.64
N ASN A 128 8.08 21.24 -4.68
CA ASN A 128 8.58 20.18 -5.55
C ASN A 128 9.49 19.19 -4.80
N ILE A 129 10.40 19.71 -3.96
CA ILE A 129 11.24 18.88 -3.09
C ILE A 129 10.37 18.03 -2.16
N GLN A 130 9.39 18.64 -1.49
CA GLN A 130 8.47 17.92 -0.61
C GLN A 130 7.66 16.85 -1.36
N ARG A 131 7.17 17.16 -2.57
CA ARG A 131 6.46 16.18 -3.42
C ARG A 131 7.36 15.00 -3.77
N SER A 132 8.62 15.27 -4.13
CA SER A 132 9.60 14.25 -4.45
C SER A 132 9.89 13.35 -3.25
N MET A 133 10.00 13.92 -2.06
CA MET A 133 10.20 13.16 -0.81
C MET A 133 9.01 12.24 -0.51
N VAL A 134 7.78 12.76 -0.59
CA VAL A 134 6.56 11.95 -0.39
C VAL A 134 6.52 10.80 -1.38
N SER A 135 6.80 11.06 -2.66
CA SER A 135 6.86 10.02 -3.69
C SER A 135 7.91 8.95 -3.37
N PHE A 136 9.10 9.36 -2.92
CA PHE A 136 10.16 8.44 -2.53
C PHE A 136 9.72 7.54 -1.36
N ILE A 137 9.14 8.11 -0.31
CA ILE A 137 8.63 7.36 0.85
C ILE A 137 7.56 6.35 0.42
N THR A 138 6.59 6.75 -0.41
CA THR A 138 5.56 5.80 -0.91
C THR A 138 6.16 4.64 -1.70
N ALA A 139 7.15 4.91 -2.54
CA ALA A 139 7.81 3.88 -3.33
C ALA A 139 8.63 2.92 -2.45
N GLU A 140 9.28 3.43 -1.41
CA GLU A 140 10.01 2.62 -0.44
C GLU A 140 9.07 1.70 0.35
N ILE A 141 7.93 2.21 0.81
CA ILE A 141 6.89 1.41 1.50
C ILE A 141 6.41 0.28 0.58
N ALA A 142 6.04 0.61 -0.67
CA ALA A 142 5.61 -0.38 -1.64
C ALA A 142 6.68 -1.46 -1.90
N GLN A 143 7.96 -1.08 -1.94
CA GLN A 143 9.05 -2.03 -2.09
C GLN A 143 9.22 -2.93 -0.86
N LYS A 144 9.09 -2.37 0.35
CA LYS A 144 9.14 -3.13 1.61
C LYS A 144 7.99 -4.12 1.69
N ASP A 145 6.78 -3.71 1.35
CA ASP A 145 5.59 -4.58 1.31
C ASP A 145 5.77 -5.74 0.30
N ALA A 146 6.30 -5.45 -0.88
CA ALA A 146 6.61 -6.48 -1.87
C ALA A 146 7.61 -7.52 -1.33
N LYS A 147 8.68 -7.07 -0.65
CA LYS A 147 9.67 -7.96 -0.01
C LYS A 147 9.06 -8.78 1.13
N LEU A 148 8.22 -8.15 1.97
CA LEU A 148 7.52 -8.84 3.05
C LEU A 148 6.57 -9.92 2.52
N ASN A 149 5.80 -9.61 1.48
CA ASN A 149 4.90 -10.57 0.84
C ASN A 149 5.66 -11.77 0.26
N LEU A 150 6.82 -11.54 -0.37
CA LEU A 150 7.69 -12.62 -0.83
C LEU A 150 8.21 -13.49 0.32
N LYS A 151 8.58 -12.87 1.45
CA LYS A 151 9.04 -13.60 2.65
C LYS A 151 7.91 -14.44 3.26
N ILE A 152 6.71 -13.87 3.38
CA ILE A 152 5.50 -14.56 3.85
C ILE A 152 5.19 -15.76 2.93
N ALA A 153 5.24 -15.58 1.61
CA ALA A 153 5.04 -16.68 0.67
C ALA A 153 6.09 -17.79 0.82
N GLY A 154 7.36 -17.42 1.07
CA GLY A 154 8.44 -18.34 1.39
C GLY A 154 8.19 -19.13 2.68
N ASP A 155 7.75 -18.48 3.74
CA ASP A 155 7.45 -19.13 5.02
C ASP A 155 6.18 -19.99 4.94
N GLN A 156 5.15 -19.56 4.21
CA GLN A 156 3.99 -20.38 3.88
C GLN A 156 4.39 -21.65 3.12
N ARG A 157 5.34 -21.57 2.19
CA ARG A 157 5.87 -22.75 1.49
C ARG A 157 6.55 -23.73 2.46
N LYS A 158 7.31 -23.24 3.44
CA LYS A 158 7.93 -24.09 4.47
C LYS A 158 6.87 -24.73 5.38
N ILE A 159 5.88 -23.96 5.82
CA ILE A 159 4.75 -24.45 6.62
C ILE A 159 3.98 -25.52 5.83
N ALA A 160 3.69 -25.29 4.55
CA ALA A 160 3.01 -26.27 3.69
C ALA A 160 3.83 -27.56 3.53
N HIS A 161 5.17 -27.45 3.44
CA HIS A 161 6.05 -28.61 3.38
C HIS A 161 6.03 -29.41 4.69
N ALA A 162 6.13 -28.74 5.84
CA ALA A 162 6.04 -29.38 7.15
C ALA A 162 4.64 -29.98 7.41
N SER A 163 3.58 -29.28 6.99
CA SER A 163 2.20 -29.75 7.07
C SER A 163 1.95 -30.97 6.18
N LYS A 164 2.68 -31.12 5.07
CA LYS A 164 2.64 -32.34 4.24
C LYS A 164 3.19 -33.56 4.99
N SER A 165 4.29 -33.41 5.73
CA SER A 165 4.80 -34.50 6.59
C SER A 165 3.88 -34.78 7.76
N ASP A 166 3.31 -33.74 8.39
CA ASP A 166 2.33 -33.91 9.46
C ASP A 166 1.06 -34.64 8.98
N SER A 167 0.61 -34.32 7.76
CA SER A 167 -0.48 -35.05 7.09
C SER A 167 -0.17 -36.52 6.85
N GLN A 168 1.10 -36.90 6.67
CA GLN A 168 1.50 -38.31 6.57
C GLN A 168 1.43 -39.01 7.93
N ALA A 169 1.90 -38.36 9.00
CA ALA A 169 1.78 -38.87 10.37
C ALA A 169 0.31 -39.05 10.78
N MET A 170 -0.55 -38.08 10.46
CA MET A 170 -1.99 -38.15 10.72
C MET A 170 -2.67 -39.32 9.98
N LYS A 171 -2.26 -39.60 8.74
CA LYS A 171 -2.72 -40.79 8.01
C LYS A 171 -2.26 -42.09 8.68
N ALA A 172 -1.04 -42.14 9.22
CA ALA A 172 -0.53 -43.31 9.91
C ALA A 172 -1.30 -43.60 11.21
N LEU A 173 -1.58 -42.58 12.02
CA LEU A 173 -2.42 -42.70 13.23
C LEU A 173 -3.83 -43.20 12.89
N SER A 174 -4.45 -42.65 11.86
CA SER A 174 -5.78 -43.09 11.41
C SER A 174 -5.77 -44.54 10.94
N LEU A 175 -4.71 -44.98 10.24
CA LEU A 175 -4.55 -46.38 9.84
C LEU A 175 -4.42 -47.30 11.06
N LEU A 176 -3.60 -46.91 12.03
CA LEU A 176 -3.40 -47.67 13.25
C LEU A 176 -4.69 -47.82 14.06
N GLY A 177 -5.46 -46.73 14.19
CA GLY A 177 -6.79 -46.76 14.81
C GLY A 177 -7.79 -47.66 14.07
N ALA A 178 -7.79 -47.62 12.73
CA ALA A 178 -8.63 -48.49 11.92
C ALA A 178 -8.26 -49.97 12.06
N ALA A 179 -6.99 -50.29 12.31
CA ALA A 179 -6.54 -51.67 12.56
C ALA A 179 -6.94 -52.17 13.96
N PHE A 180 -6.88 -51.31 14.98
CA PHE A 180 -7.19 -51.72 16.36
C PHE A 180 -8.69 -51.76 16.68
N LEU A 181 -9.51 -50.90 16.07
CA LEU A 181 -10.97 -50.84 16.28
C LEU A 181 -11.71 -52.20 16.13
N PRO A 182 -11.51 -52.99 15.06
CA PRO A 182 -12.16 -54.30 14.94
C PRO A 182 -11.64 -55.30 15.98
N GLY A 183 -10.34 -55.24 16.32
CA GLY A 183 -9.75 -56.10 17.34
C GLY A 183 -10.31 -55.85 18.74
N THR A 184 -10.45 -54.57 19.13
CA THR A 184 -11.04 -54.20 20.43
C THR A 184 -12.53 -54.48 20.51
N PHE A 185 -13.28 -54.26 19.42
CA PHE A 185 -14.71 -54.59 19.36
C PHE A 185 -14.96 -56.09 19.57
N ILE A 186 -14.17 -56.94 18.90
CA ILE A 186 -14.23 -58.39 19.08
C ILE A 186 -13.83 -58.77 20.51
N ALA A 187 -12.73 -58.22 21.05
CA ALA A 187 -12.32 -58.50 22.43
C ALA A 187 -13.41 -58.17 23.47
N SER A 188 -14.16 -57.08 23.27
CA SER A 188 -15.27 -56.69 24.14
C SER A 188 -16.46 -57.67 24.08
N ILE A 189 -16.88 -58.08 22.87
CA ILE A 189 -17.96 -59.06 22.69
C ILE A 189 -17.62 -60.39 23.36
N PHE A 190 -16.38 -60.84 23.19
CA PHE A 190 -15.92 -62.10 23.78
C PHE A 190 -15.72 -62.00 25.31
N SER A 191 -15.30 -60.85 25.84
CA SER A 191 -15.23 -60.61 27.29
C SER A 191 -16.60 -60.79 27.97
N MET A 192 -17.68 -60.40 27.29
CA MET A 192 -19.05 -60.58 27.80
C MET A 192 -19.62 -62.00 27.60
N SER A 193 -19.18 -62.74 26.58
CA SER A 193 -19.81 -64.01 26.20
C SER A 193 -19.05 -65.27 26.63
N PHE A 194 -17.76 -65.18 26.97
CA PHE A 194 -16.90 -66.38 27.18
C PHE A 194 -16.55 -66.70 28.64
N PHE A 195 -16.87 -65.81 29.59
CA PHE A 195 -16.68 -66.07 31.03
C PHE A 195 -18.01 -66.44 31.69
N ASP A 196 -18.36 -67.73 31.67
CA ASP A 196 -19.34 -68.29 32.63
C ASP A 196 -18.55 -69.00 33.73
N PHE A 197 -18.45 -68.37 34.91
CA PHE A 197 -17.69 -68.86 36.07
C PHE A 197 -18.47 -69.92 36.86
N GLN A 198 -19.09 -70.91 36.20
CA GLN A 198 -19.59 -72.10 36.89
C GLN A 198 -18.48 -73.17 37.01
N ALA A 199 -17.69 -72.96 38.06
CA ALA A 199 -16.92 -73.94 38.84
C ALA A 199 -15.80 -74.79 38.22
N GLN A 200 -15.64 -74.96 36.90
CA GLN A 200 -14.46 -75.63 36.33
C GLN A 200 -13.98 -74.97 35.03
N VAL A 201 -12.69 -74.64 34.99
CA VAL A 201 -12.02 -73.94 33.88
C VAL A 201 -11.90 -74.88 32.67
N HIS A 202 -12.98 -75.04 31.92
CA HIS A 202 -12.97 -75.69 30.61
C HIS A 202 -12.87 -74.62 29.53
N VAL A 203 -11.67 -74.49 28.95
CA VAL A 203 -11.44 -73.72 27.73
C VAL A 203 -12.26 -74.37 26.61
N SER A 204 -13.39 -73.75 26.24
CA SER A 204 -14.30 -74.30 25.22
C SER A 204 -13.60 -74.38 23.85
N SER A 205 -13.70 -75.54 23.20
CA SER A 205 -13.02 -75.90 21.93
C SER A 205 -13.41 -75.03 20.70
N LYS A 206 -14.21 -73.98 20.89
CA LYS A 206 -14.73 -73.08 19.82
C LYS A 206 -13.86 -71.85 19.53
N ILE A 207 -12.62 -71.78 20.04
CA ILE A 207 -11.65 -70.70 19.73
C ILE A 207 -11.41 -70.54 18.22
N TRP A 208 -11.64 -71.58 17.42
CA TRP A 208 -11.51 -71.48 15.96
C TRP A 208 -12.51 -70.52 15.29
N ILE A 209 -13.70 -70.34 15.88
CA ILE A 209 -14.72 -69.39 15.37
C ILE A 209 -14.24 -67.93 15.50
N TYR A 210 -13.37 -67.65 16.49
CA TYR A 210 -12.77 -66.34 16.70
C TYR A 210 -11.85 -65.97 15.53
N PHE A 211 -10.95 -66.87 15.13
CA PHE A 211 -10.08 -66.64 13.97
C PHE A 211 -10.88 -66.55 12.67
N ALA A 212 -11.96 -67.32 12.54
CA ALA A 212 -12.82 -67.33 11.37
C ALA A 212 -13.55 -65.99 11.13
N PHE A 213 -13.90 -65.23 12.17
CA PHE A 213 -14.53 -63.91 12.02
C PHE A 213 -13.54 -62.74 12.08
N MET A 214 -12.51 -62.84 12.92
CA MET A 214 -11.53 -61.77 13.12
C MET A 214 -10.71 -61.51 11.85
N VAL A 215 -10.21 -62.56 11.21
CA VAL A 215 -9.35 -62.43 10.01
C VAL A 215 -10.08 -61.75 8.85
N PRO A 216 -11.28 -62.17 8.43
CA PRO A 216 -11.98 -61.51 7.32
C PRO A 216 -12.44 -60.10 7.67
N LEU A 217 -12.85 -59.82 8.91
CA LEU A 217 -13.26 -58.47 9.30
C LEU A 217 -12.08 -57.48 9.24
N THR A 218 -10.92 -57.89 9.78
CA THR A 218 -9.69 -57.07 9.73
C THR A 218 -9.22 -56.87 8.30
N THR A 219 -9.31 -57.93 7.48
CA THR A 219 -8.96 -57.89 6.06
C THR A 219 -9.90 -56.98 5.28
N ALA A 220 -11.21 -57.00 5.55
CA ALA A 220 -12.19 -56.14 4.89
C ALA A 220 -11.98 -54.65 5.20
N VAL A 221 -11.67 -54.30 6.46
CA VAL A 221 -11.38 -52.91 6.86
C VAL A 221 -10.09 -52.41 6.19
N LEU A 222 -9.03 -53.22 6.18
CA LEU A 222 -7.76 -52.86 5.52
C LEU A 222 -7.90 -52.75 4.01
N LEU A 223 -8.55 -53.72 3.35
CA LEU A 223 -8.79 -53.70 1.91
C LEU A 223 -9.69 -52.52 1.51
N GLY A 224 -10.74 -52.23 2.28
CA GLY A 224 -11.61 -51.08 2.07
C GLY A 224 -10.84 -49.76 2.13
N TRP A 225 -9.93 -49.62 3.10
CA TRP A 225 -9.07 -48.43 3.23
C TRP A 225 -8.06 -48.31 2.09
N ILE A 226 -7.35 -49.39 1.74
CA ILE A 226 -6.38 -49.42 0.64
C ILE A 226 -7.07 -49.08 -0.69
N PHE A 227 -8.25 -49.65 -0.94
CA PHE A 227 -9.02 -49.39 -2.16
C PHE A 227 -9.48 -47.93 -2.23
N TRP A 228 -9.99 -47.38 -1.13
CA TRP A 228 -10.40 -45.98 -1.04
C TRP A 228 -9.24 -45.00 -1.24
N ASP A 229 -8.11 -45.25 -0.58
CA ASP A 229 -6.91 -44.42 -0.69
C ASP A 229 -6.30 -44.51 -2.09
N HIS A 230 -6.25 -45.71 -2.69
CA HIS A 230 -5.76 -45.89 -4.05
C HIS A 230 -6.65 -45.16 -5.08
N LYS A 231 -7.98 -45.26 -4.94
CA LYS A 231 -8.94 -44.57 -5.82
C LYS A 231 -8.85 -43.04 -5.67
N ARG A 232 -8.72 -42.52 -4.44
CA ARG A 232 -8.53 -41.08 -4.18
C ARG A 232 -7.21 -40.57 -4.77
N ARG A 233 -6.12 -41.32 -4.65
CA ARG A 233 -4.81 -40.94 -5.23
C ARG A 233 -4.88 -40.82 -6.76
N ARG A 234 -5.55 -41.74 -7.45
CA ARG A 234 -5.71 -41.68 -8.92
C ARG A 234 -6.46 -40.42 -9.38
N LEU A 235 -7.57 -40.08 -8.71
CA LEU A 235 -8.35 -38.88 -9.01
C LEU A 235 -7.57 -37.58 -8.74
N GLN A 236 -6.76 -37.56 -7.69
CA GLN A 236 -5.90 -36.40 -7.37
C GLN A 236 -4.76 -36.22 -8.38
N HIS A 237 -4.15 -37.32 -8.86
CA HIS A 237 -3.12 -37.24 -9.89
C HIS A 237 -3.68 -36.72 -11.22
N GLN A 238 -4.84 -37.20 -11.67
CA GLN A 238 -5.47 -36.68 -12.89
C GLN A 238 -5.81 -35.19 -12.79
N ARG A 239 -6.37 -34.75 -11.66
CA ARG A 239 -6.63 -33.32 -11.40
C ARG A 239 -5.36 -32.48 -11.39
N ARG A 240 -4.27 -32.97 -10.80
CA ARG A 240 -2.97 -32.28 -10.79
C ARG A 240 -2.34 -32.19 -12.18
N SER A 241 -2.38 -33.27 -12.95
CA SER A 241 -1.85 -33.30 -14.32
C SER A 241 -2.61 -32.32 -15.22
N ALA A 242 -3.94 -32.27 -15.12
CA ALA A 242 -4.76 -31.31 -15.86
C ALA A 242 -4.48 -29.85 -15.45
N SER A 243 -4.31 -29.59 -14.15
CA SER A 243 -3.94 -28.25 -13.67
C SER A 243 -2.55 -27.81 -14.16
N ASN A 244 -1.57 -28.72 -14.17
CA ASN A 244 -0.22 -28.42 -14.64
C ASN A 244 -0.17 -28.18 -16.16
N SER A 245 -0.95 -28.93 -16.95
CA SER A 245 -1.00 -28.70 -18.40
C SER A 245 -1.63 -27.34 -18.73
N ILE A 246 -2.73 -26.99 -18.06
CA ILE A 246 -3.39 -25.67 -18.22
C ILE A 246 -2.42 -24.53 -17.85
N GLY A 247 -1.67 -24.67 -16.76
CA GLY A 247 -0.66 -23.68 -16.36
C GLY A 247 0.46 -23.52 -17.39
N SER A 248 0.97 -24.63 -17.94
CA SER A 248 2.02 -24.60 -18.97
C SER A 248 1.55 -23.93 -20.26
N ASP A 249 0.32 -24.18 -20.69
CA ASP A 249 -0.22 -23.57 -21.91
C ASP A 249 -0.47 -22.07 -21.75
N ALA A 250 -0.94 -21.63 -20.58
CA ALA A 250 -1.09 -20.21 -20.27
C ALA A 250 0.26 -19.48 -20.22
N GLU A 251 1.29 -20.09 -19.64
CA GLU A 251 2.65 -19.51 -19.56
C GLU A 251 3.25 -19.33 -20.97
N LYS A 252 3.10 -20.33 -21.85
CA LYS A 252 3.53 -20.24 -23.25
C LYS A 252 2.81 -19.12 -24.01
N ALA A 253 1.51 -18.95 -23.79
CA ALA A 253 0.73 -17.88 -24.43
C ALA A 253 1.20 -16.49 -23.99
N ILE A 254 1.52 -16.31 -22.70
CA ILE A 254 2.03 -15.04 -22.16
C ILE A 254 3.42 -14.73 -22.73
N LEU A 255 4.32 -15.73 -22.77
CA LEU A 255 5.66 -15.56 -23.35
C LEU A 255 5.60 -15.20 -24.83
N TYR A 256 4.66 -15.78 -25.57
CA TYR A 256 4.42 -15.45 -26.97
C TYR A 256 3.93 -14.00 -27.15
N GLU A 257 2.96 -13.55 -26.35
CA GLU A 257 2.48 -12.16 -26.37
C GLU A 257 3.59 -11.14 -26.00
N LEU A 258 4.43 -11.46 -25.01
CA LEU A 258 5.56 -10.62 -24.62
C LEU A 258 6.64 -10.55 -25.71
N ALA A 259 6.90 -11.66 -26.40
CA ALA A 259 7.86 -11.68 -27.50
C ALA A 259 7.36 -10.90 -28.72
N LYS A 260 6.04 -10.85 -28.95
CA LYS A 260 5.40 -10.12 -30.06
C LYS A 260 5.34 -8.60 -29.84
N ARG A 261 5.43 -8.13 -28.59
CA ARG A 261 5.39 -6.69 -28.24
C ARG A 261 6.77 -6.00 -28.26
N LYS A 262 7.86 -6.73 -28.50
CA LYS A 262 9.19 -6.18 -28.78
C LYS A 262 9.38 -6.04 -30.28
#